data_AF-A0A524RQZ5-F1
#
_entry.id   AF-A0A524RQZ5-F1
#
_cell.length_a   1.000
_cell.length_b   1.000
_cell.length_c   1.000
_cell.angle_alpha   90.00
_cell.angle_beta   90.00
_cell.angle_gamma   90.00
#
_symmetry.space_group_name_H-M   'P 1'
#
loop_
_entity.id
_entity.type
_entity.pdbx_description
1 polymer ?
#
loop_
_entity_poly.entity_id
_entity_poly.type
_entity_poly.pdbx_seq_one_letter_code
_entity_poly.pdbx_strand_id
1 'polypeptide(L)'
;MRDVHTITYAELVERQERDRRAFGRMLLNWRRGNGWTQYTVCSWAEEAGFEAISYGNLSVIEQGKAGELRQKAFWQLWEVNRRIAAREWGNVPDPRIEEKLKPAIPLGDGSCPVWGPVEFWACYCGLRAVPAAFRNTPAPTVNQRKAAELSARWRHQLRSVV
;
A
#
# COMPACT_ATOMS: atom_id res chain seq x y z
N MET A 1 40.67 2.29 12.23
CA MET A 1 39.93 1.01 12.13
C MET A 1 38.48 1.31 12.47
N ARG A 2 37.54 1.14 11.54
CA ARG A 2 36.10 1.19 11.89
C ARG A 2 35.77 -0.18 12.48
N ASP A 3 35.29 -0.21 13.72
CA ASP A 3 34.69 -1.40 14.29
C ASP A 3 33.55 -1.85 13.37
N VAL A 4 33.77 -2.96 12.68
CA VAL A 4 32.72 -3.64 11.92
C VAL A 4 31.88 -4.33 12.97
N HIS A 5 30.83 -3.65 13.43
CA HIS A 5 29.87 -4.22 14.36
C HIS A 5 29.20 -5.41 13.66
N THR A 6 29.60 -6.63 14.02
CA THR A 6 29.01 -7.86 13.48
C THR A 6 27.58 -7.97 14.02
N ILE A 7 26.60 -7.77 13.15
CA ILE A 7 25.19 -8.01 13.46
C ILE A 7 25.02 -9.49 13.84
N THR A 8 24.40 -9.72 14.98
CA THR A 8 23.98 -11.06 15.40
C THR A 8 22.80 -11.54 14.55
N TYR A 9 22.60 -12.86 14.47
CA TYR A 9 21.46 -13.41 13.75
C TYR A 9 20.11 -12.91 14.29
N ALA A 10 19.99 -12.77 15.62
CA ALA A 10 18.78 -12.24 16.25
C ALA A 10 18.47 -10.81 15.80
N GLU A 11 19.47 -9.92 15.79
CA GLU A 11 19.31 -8.55 15.31
C GLU A 11 18.98 -8.47 13.82
N LEU A 12 19.51 -9.40 13.01
CA LEU A 12 19.16 -9.51 11.60
C LEU A 12 17.68 -9.87 11.42
N VAL A 13 17.19 -10.87 12.16
CA VAL A 13 15.78 -11.27 12.12
C VAL A 13 14.87 -10.13 12.57
N GLU A 14 15.18 -9.47 13.68
CA GLU A 14 14.40 -8.31 14.16
C GLU A 14 14.36 -7.18 13.14
N ARG A 15 15.50 -6.90 12.47
CA ARG A 15 15.56 -5.91 11.41
C ARG A 15 14.67 -6.30 10.23
N GLN A 16 14.75 -7.55 9.76
CA GLN A 16 13.90 -8.03 8.67
C GLN A 16 12.41 -7.94 9.03
N GLU A 17 12.03 -8.28 10.27
CA GLU A 17 10.64 -8.12 10.71
C GLU A 17 10.18 -6.66 10.70
N ARG A 18 11.03 -5.72 11.16
CA ARG A 18 10.73 -4.29 11.13
C ARG A 18 10.55 -3.79 9.69
N ASP A 19 11.43 -4.20 8.79
CA ASP A 19 11.41 -3.79 7.38
C ASP A 19 10.17 -4.36 6.66
N ARG A 20 9.82 -5.63 6.90
CA ARG A 20 8.58 -6.25 6.39
C ARG A 20 7.33 -5.55 6.89
N ARG A 21 7.28 -5.16 8.16
CA ARG A 21 6.16 -4.39 8.73
C ARG A 21 6.08 -3.00 8.11
N ALA A 22 7.22 -2.35 7.82
CA ALA A 22 7.26 -1.06 7.16
C ALA A 22 6.75 -1.16 5.71
N PHE A 23 7.18 -2.19 4.97
CA PHE A 23 6.69 -2.50 3.63
C PHE A 23 5.19 -2.77 3.60
N GLY A 24 4.68 -3.60 4.53
CA GLY A 24 3.24 -3.86 4.64
C GLY A 24 2.42 -2.60 4.89
N ARG A 25 2.87 -1.74 5.82
CA ARG A 25 2.23 -0.44 6.08
C ARG A 25 2.28 0.49 4.87
N MET A 26 3.37 0.49 4.11
CA MET A 26 3.48 1.26 2.88
C MET A 26 2.41 0.85 1.87
N LEU A 27 2.24 -0.45 1.61
CA LEU A 27 1.21 -0.94 0.68
C LEU A 27 -0.20 -0.60 1.16
N LEU A 28 -0.46 -0.74 2.46
CA LEU A 28 -1.72 -0.33 3.08
C LEU A 28 -2.00 1.17 2.87
N ASN A 29 -0.99 2.01 3.10
CA ASN A 29 -1.11 3.46 2.96
C ASN A 29 -1.25 3.88 1.49
N TRP A 30 -0.55 3.22 0.56
CA TRP A 30 -0.71 3.43 -0.87
C TRP A 30 -2.13 3.11 -1.33
N ARG A 31 -2.65 1.93 -0.94
CA ARG A 31 -4.02 1.54 -1.23
C ARG A 31 -5.04 2.53 -0.67
N ARG A 32 -4.89 2.93 0.60
CA ARG A 32 -5.77 3.92 1.23
C ARG A 32 -5.65 5.30 0.60
N GLY A 33 -4.45 5.71 0.19
CA GLY A 33 -4.19 6.97 -0.51
C GLY A 33 -4.90 7.05 -1.86
N ASN A 34 -5.01 5.92 -2.55
CA ASN A 34 -5.83 5.78 -3.76
C ASN A 34 -7.33 5.62 -3.49
N GLY A 35 -7.79 5.65 -2.23
CA GLY A 35 -9.20 5.46 -1.88
C GLY A 35 -9.70 4.03 -2.09
N TRP A 36 -8.80 3.04 -2.12
CA TRP A 36 -9.13 1.67 -2.46
C TRP A 36 -9.43 0.80 -1.24
N THR A 37 -10.35 -0.15 -1.43
CA THR A 37 -10.57 -1.26 -0.50
C THR A 37 -9.60 -2.39 -0.82
N GLN A 38 -9.50 -3.39 0.05
CA GLN A 38 -8.67 -4.58 -0.20
C GLN A 38 -9.12 -5.39 -1.44
N TYR A 39 -10.34 -5.14 -1.93
CA TYR A 39 -10.91 -5.84 -3.09
C TYR A 39 -10.67 -5.11 -4.41
N THR A 40 -10.39 -3.80 -4.39
CA THR A 40 -10.36 -2.97 -5.61
C THR A 40 -9.39 -3.52 -6.66
N VAL A 41 -8.18 -3.89 -6.25
CA VAL A 41 -7.18 -4.43 -7.18
C VAL A 41 -7.57 -5.82 -7.70
N CYS A 42 -8.16 -6.68 -6.86
CA CYS A 42 -8.61 -8.01 -7.29
C CYS A 42 -9.76 -7.91 -8.30
N SER A 43 -10.78 -7.10 -8.02
CA SER A 43 -11.91 -6.89 -8.94
C SER A 43 -11.45 -6.27 -10.25
N TRP A 44 -10.54 -5.29 -10.19
CA TRP A 44 -9.93 -4.73 -11.40
C TRP A 44 -9.17 -5.79 -12.20
N ALA A 45 -8.38 -6.63 -11.54
CA ALA A 45 -7.60 -7.67 -12.20
C ALA A 45 -8.48 -8.74 -12.88
N GLU A 46 -9.58 -9.12 -12.24
CA GLU A 46 -10.58 -10.02 -12.79
C GLU A 46 -11.24 -9.44 -14.05
N GLU A 47 -11.68 -8.18 -14.02
CA GLU A 47 -12.31 -7.52 -15.16
C GLU A 47 -11.32 -7.29 -16.32
N ALA A 48 -10.11 -6.83 -16.01
CA ALA A 48 -9.10 -6.48 -17.01
C ALA A 48 -8.24 -7.67 -17.47
N GLY A 49 -8.44 -8.87 -16.91
CA GLY A 49 -7.79 -10.11 -17.32
C GLY A 49 -6.29 -10.17 -17.01
N PHE A 50 -5.86 -9.64 -15.86
CA PHE A 50 -4.47 -9.77 -15.40
C PHE A 50 -4.36 -10.40 -14.01
N GLU A 51 -3.16 -10.80 -13.61
CA GLU A 51 -2.96 -11.46 -12.32
C GLU A 51 -2.57 -10.46 -11.23
N ALA A 52 -3.38 -10.39 -10.17
CA ALA A 52 -3.09 -9.62 -8.95
C ALA A 52 -2.89 -10.51 -7.73
N ILE A 53 -2.27 -9.94 -6.68
CA ILE A 53 -2.23 -10.58 -5.37
C ILE A 53 -3.67 -10.72 -4.85
N SER A 54 -4.04 -11.90 -4.36
CA SER A 54 -5.35 -12.13 -3.73
C SER A 54 -5.53 -11.26 -2.49
N TYR A 55 -6.75 -10.82 -2.22
CA TYR A 55 -7.05 -9.95 -1.06
C TYR A 55 -6.57 -10.57 0.28
N GLY A 56 -6.65 -11.90 0.43
CA GLY A 56 -6.16 -12.60 1.61
C GLY A 56 -4.65 -12.48 1.79
N ASN A 57 -3.89 -12.76 0.73
CA ASN A 57 -2.43 -12.61 0.76
C ASN A 57 -2.03 -11.15 0.93
N LEU A 58 -2.70 -10.22 0.25
CA LEU A 58 -2.46 -8.78 0.39
C LEU A 58 -2.68 -8.32 1.83
N SER A 59 -3.75 -8.77 2.48
CA SER A 59 -4.03 -8.43 3.88
C SER A 59 -2.95 -8.93 4.84
N VAL A 60 -2.44 -10.15 4.63
CA VAL A 60 -1.34 -10.71 5.43
C VAL A 60 -0.03 -9.93 5.21
N ILE A 61 0.24 -9.50 3.97
CA ILE A 61 1.39 -8.64 3.63
C ILE A 61 1.25 -7.28 4.29
N GLU A 62 0.09 -6.63 4.19
CA GLU A 62 -0.20 -5.31 4.78
C GLU A 62 0.00 -5.29 6.30
N GLN A 63 -0.26 -6.42 6.96
CA GLN A 63 -0.04 -6.61 8.39
C GLN A 63 1.42 -6.95 8.76
N GLY A 64 2.30 -7.16 7.77
CA GLY A 64 3.69 -7.58 7.97
C GLY A 64 3.84 -9.02 8.46
N LYS A 65 2.83 -9.88 8.23
CA LYS A 65 2.77 -11.26 8.73
C LYS A 65 3.07 -12.33 7.68
N ALA A 66 3.41 -11.93 6.46
CA ALA A 66 3.52 -12.84 5.32
C ALA A 66 4.76 -13.74 5.32
N GLY A 67 5.66 -13.61 6.30
CA GLY A 67 6.96 -14.29 6.26
C GLY A 67 7.70 -13.90 4.99
N GLU A 68 8.41 -14.85 4.36
CA GLU A 68 9.09 -14.70 3.08
C GLU A 68 8.12 -14.62 1.89
N LEU A 69 8.28 -13.59 1.06
CA LEU A 69 7.50 -13.45 -0.16
C LEU A 69 8.18 -14.13 -1.35
N ARG A 70 7.38 -14.86 -2.13
CA ARG A 70 7.83 -15.42 -3.40
C ARG A 70 7.99 -14.32 -4.45
N GLN A 71 8.90 -14.54 -5.39
CA GLN A 71 9.17 -13.63 -6.51
C GLN A 71 7.89 -13.13 -7.20
N LYS A 72 6.93 -14.04 -7.40
CA LYS A 72 5.62 -13.76 -8.01
C LYS A 72 4.89 -12.56 -7.40
N ALA A 73 4.93 -12.38 -6.08
CA ALA A 73 4.25 -11.28 -5.42
C ALA A 73 4.80 -9.91 -5.86
N PHE A 74 6.12 -9.79 -6.05
CA PHE A 74 6.74 -8.54 -6.50
C PHE A 74 6.38 -8.21 -7.95
N TRP A 75 6.26 -9.23 -8.81
CA TRP A 75 5.77 -9.06 -10.18
C TRP A 75 4.30 -8.63 -10.22
N GLN A 76 3.45 -9.21 -9.38
CA GLN A 76 2.04 -8.82 -9.27
C GLN A 76 1.89 -7.38 -8.76
N LEU A 77 2.70 -6.95 -7.79
CA LEU A 77 2.72 -5.54 -7.32
C LEU A 77 3.17 -4.60 -8.44
N TRP A 78 4.21 -4.97 -9.16
CA TRP A 78 4.70 -4.20 -10.30
C TRP A 78 3.67 -4.09 -11.42
N GLU A 79 2.98 -5.17 -11.78
CA GLU A 79 1.99 -5.14 -12.85
C GLU A 79 0.87 -4.12 -12.56
N VAL A 80 0.37 -4.12 -11.33
CA VAL A 80 -0.60 -3.11 -10.86
C VAL A 80 0.01 -1.72 -10.95
N ASN A 81 1.25 -1.55 -10.47
CA ASN A 81 1.93 -0.26 -10.44
C ASN A 81 2.19 0.33 -11.84
N ARG A 82 2.67 -0.51 -12.77
CA ARG A 82 2.94 -0.17 -14.17
C ARG A 82 1.66 0.27 -14.87
N ARG A 83 0.57 -0.48 -14.68
CA ARG A 83 -0.74 -0.15 -15.28
C ARG A 83 -1.27 1.19 -14.80
N ILE A 84 -1.14 1.50 -13.52
CA ILE A 84 -1.53 2.82 -12.98
C ILE A 84 -0.70 3.93 -13.65
N ALA A 85 0.62 3.76 -13.69
CA ALA A 85 1.51 4.74 -14.30
C ALA A 85 1.23 4.97 -15.79
N ALA A 86 0.97 3.90 -16.53
CA ALA A 86 0.67 3.94 -17.96
C ALA A 86 -0.80 4.25 -18.28
N ARG A 87 -1.67 4.35 -17.25
CA ARG A 87 -3.13 4.44 -17.38
C ARG A 87 -3.74 3.30 -18.22
N GLU A 88 -3.14 2.12 -18.12
CA GLU A 88 -3.57 0.90 -18.82
C GLU A 88 -4.62 0.16 -17.97
N TRP A 89 -5.85 0.65 -17.98
CA TRP A 89 -6.93 0.08 -17.18
C TRP A 89 -7.45 -1.26 -17.72
N GLY A 90 -7.32 -1.50 -19.02
CA GLY A 90 -7.95 -2.64 -19.68
C GLY A 90 -9.47 -2.46 -19.83
N ASN A 91 -10.18 -3.56 -20.07
CA ASN A 91 -11.64 -3.54 -20.17
C ASN A 91 -12.26 -3.63 -18.77
N VAL A 92 -12.75 -2.51 -18.24
CA VAL A 92 -13.35 -2.41 -16.90
C VAL A 92 -14.82 -1.99 -17.08
N PRO A 93 -15.75 -2.94 -17.21
CA PRO A 93 -17.15 -2.62 -17.48
C PRO A 93 -17.85 -1.94 -16.30
N ASP A 94 -17.39 -2.10 -15.05
CA ASP A 94 -17.97 -1.40 -13.89
C ASP A 94 -17.46 0.05 -13.80
N PRO A 95 -18.32 1.07 -14.05
CA PRO A 95 -17.91 2.47 -13.95
C PRO A 95 -17.40 2.85 -12.55
N ARG A 96 -17.85 2.17 -11.50
CA ARG A 96 -17.44 2.46 -10.12
C ARG A 96 -16.00 2.03 -9.86
N ILE A 97 -15.52 0.99 -10.54
CA ILE A 97 -14.12 0.57 -10.47
C ILE A 97 -13.29 1.53 -11.31
N GLU A 98 -13.72 1.82 -12.53
CA GLU A 98 -13.04 2.76 -13.43
C GLU A 98 -12.83 4.15 -12.78
N GLU A 99 -13.85 4.70 -12.12
CA GLU A 99 -13.79 5.96 -11.37
C GLU A 99 -12.74 5.95 -10.25
N LYS A 100 -12.50 4.81 -9.61
CA LYS A 100 -11.47 4.66 -8.57
C LYS A 100 -10.06 4.51 -9.14
N LEU A 101 -9.93 4.02 -10.38
CA LEU A 101 -8.64 3.81 -11.02
C LEU A 101 -8.08 5.10 -11.64
N LYS A 102 -8.94 5.91 -12.27
CA LYS A 102 -8.56 7.17 -12.93
C LYS A 102 -7.69 8.12 -12.08
N PRO A 103 -8.00 8.39 -10.78
CA PRO A 103 -7.19 9.27 -9.94
C PRO A 103 -6.01 8.55 -9.26
N ALA A 104 -5.82 7.25 -9.49
CA ALA A 104 -4.82 6.48 -8.78
C ALA A 104 -3.40 6.94 -9.12
N ILE A 105 -2.56 6.97 -8.09
CA ILE A 105 -1.14 7.30 -8.22
C ILE A 105 -0.29 6.03 -8.10
N PRO A 106 0.74 5.87 -8.95
CA PRO A 106 1.68 4.77 -8.82
C PRO A 106 2.54 4.96 -7.56
N LEU A 107 3.08 3.84 -7.09
CA LEU A 107 4.06 3.80 -6.02
C LEU A 107 5.46 4.03 -6.60
N GLY A 108 6.15 5.01 -6.04
CA GLY A 108 7.49 5.40 -6.44
C GLY A 108 8.13 6.34 -5.43
N ASP A 109 9.33 6.83 -5.76
CA ASP A 109 10.01 7.91 -5.08
C ASP A 109 10.77 8.80 -6.08
N GLY A 110 11.53 9.78 -5.57
CA GLY A 110 12.20 10.77 -6.41
C GLY A 110 13.25 10.21 -7.39
N SER A 111 13.84 9.04 -7.12
CA SER A 111 14.81 8.42 -8.05
C SER A 111 14.17 7.41 -9.00
N CYS A 112 13.04 6.82 -8.59
CA CYS A 112 12.28 5.89 -9.39
C CYS A 112 10.78 6.18 -9.22
N PRO A 113 10.17 7.00 -10.09
CA PRO A 113 8.77 7.43 -9.93
C PRO A 113 7.76 6.29 -10.13
N VAL A 114 8.17 5.17 -10.73
CA VAL A 114 7.36 3.97 -10.89
C VAL A 114 8.21 2.76 -10.54
N TRP A 115 7.99 2.19 -9.36
CA TRP A 115 8.75 1.04 -8.89
C TRP A 115 8.49 -0.22 -9.71
N GLY A 116 9.58 -0.93 -10.02
CA GLY A 116 9.59 -2.27 -10.57
C GLY A 116 9.65 -3.36 -9.50
N PRO A 117 9.73 -4.64 -9.90
CA PRO A 117 9.81 -5.76 -8.98
C PRO A 117 11.02 -5.68 -8.04
N VAL A 118 12.16 -5.17 -8.54
CA VAL A 118 13.41 -5.03 -7.78
C VAL A 118 13.27 -3.97 -6.70
N GLU A 119 12.62 -2.83 -6.98
CA GLU A 119 12.39 -1.79 -5.98
C GLU A 119 11.45 -2.26 -4.88
N PHE A 120 10.38 -2.99 -5.23
CA PHE A 120 9.51 -3.61 -4.24
C PHE A 120 10.25 -4.62 -3.37
N TRP A 121 11.06 -5.50 -3.97
CA TRP A 121 11.87 -6.47 -3.23
C TRP A 121 12.91 -5.78 -2.34
N ALA A 122 13.62 -4.78 -2.86
CA ALA A 122 14.61 -4.01 -2.11
C ALA A 122 13.97 -3.31 -0.91
N CYS A 123 12.76 -2.75 -1.07
CA CYS A 123 12.04 -2.15 0.05
C CYS A 123 11.63 -3.20 1.08
N TYR A 124 11.13 -4.35 0.63
CA TYR A 124 10.72 -5.45 1.48
C TYR A 124 11.89 -6.03 2.31
N CYS A 125 13.09 -6.08 1.74
CA CYS A 125 14.31 -6.52 2.41
C CYS A 125 15.07 -5.40 3.18
N GLY A 126 14.53 -4.18 3.24
CA GLY A 126 15.16 -3.06 3.95
C GLY A 126 16.37 -2.43 3.27
N LEU A 127 16.60 -2.74 1.99
CA LEU A 127 17.64 -2.14 1.15
C LEU A 127 17.18 -0.82 0.51
N ARG A 128 15.86 -0.62 0.40
CA ARG A 128 15.24 0.63 -0.04
C ARG A 128 14.33 1.14 1.07
N ALA A 129 14.38 2.44 1.36
CA ALA A 129 13.49 3.05 2.33
C ALA A 129 12.06 3.19 1.78
N VAL A 130 11.06 3.11 2.65
CA VAL A 130 9.68 3.46 2.30
C VAL A 130 9.62 4.95 1.85
N PRO A 131 8.98 5.26 0.71
CA PRO A 131 8.84 6.64 0.23
C PRO A 131 8.08 7.49 1.24
N ALA A 132 8.50 8.76 1.41
CA ALA A 132 7.93 9.66 2.40
C ALA A 132 6.40 9.80 2.28
N ALA A 133 5.87 9.81 1.05
CA ALA A 133 4.43 9.90 0.76
C ALA A 133 3.59 8.76 1.37
N PHE A 134 4.19 7.60 1.63
CA PHE A 134 3.49 6.38 2.08
C PHE A 134 3.89 5.93 3.49
N ARG A 135 4.70 6.70 4.21
CA ARG A 135 5.11 6.37 5.59
C ARG A 135 3.95 6.50 6.58
N ASN A 136 3.14 7.54 6.40
CA ASN A 136 2.08 7.89 7.31
C ASN A 136 0.74 7.39 6.78
N THR A 137 -0.13 6.96 7.69
CA THR A 137 -1.51 6.62 7.33
C THR A 137 -2.21 7.88 6.82
N PRO A 138 -2.76 7.86 5.59
CA PRO A 138 -3.48 9.00 5.08
C PRO A 138 -4.69 9.30 5.98
N ALA A 139 -4.99 10.58 6.18
CA ALA A 139 -6.20 10.99 6.87
C ALA A 139 -7.41 10.37 6.15
N PRO A 140 -8.44 9.91 6.88
CA PRO A 140 -9.63 9.35 6.24
C PRO A 140 -10.23 10.41 5.31
N THR A 141 -10.47 10.05 4.05
CA THR A 141 -11.14 10.92 3.09
C THR A 141 -12.62 11.00 3.45
N VAL A 142 -12.97 11.95 4.31
CA VAL A 142 -14.36 12.22 4.70
C VAL A 142 -14.86 13.36 3.83
N ASN A 143 -15.93 13.13 3.06
CA ASN A 143 -16.54 14.22 2.32
C ASN A 143 -17.09 15.30 3.28
N GLN A 144 -17.21 16.54 2.82
CA GLN A 144 -17.53 17.70 3.67
C GLN A 144 -18.83 17.51 4.46
N ARG A 145 -19.84 16.87 3.84
CA ARG A 145 -21.11 16.53 4.49
C ARG A 145 -20.90 15.57 5.67
N LYS A 146 -20.19 14.46 5.44
CA LYS A 146 -19.91 13.46 6.46
C LYS A 146 -18.97 14.00 7.55
N ALA A 147 -18.05 14.92 7.20
CA ALA A 147 -17.21 15.62 8.16
C ALA A 147 -18.04 16.56 9.05
N ALA A 148 -19.03 17.28 8.48
CA ALA A 148 -19.95 18.12 9.22
C ALA A 148 -20.85 17.28 10.15
N GLU A 149 -21.36 16.14 9.67
CA GLU A 149 -22.14 15.20 10.48
C GLU A 149 -21.34 14.63 11.66
N LEU A 150 -20.10 14.19 11.42
CA LEU A 150 -19.21 13.71 12.49
C LEU A 150 -18.89 14.82 13.50
N SER A 151 -18.59 16.03 13.01
CA SER A 151 -18.31 17.17 13.87
C SER A 151 -19.52 17.54 14.74
N ALA A 152 -20.73 17.48 14.19
CA ALA A 152 -21.96 17.73 14.92
C ALA A 152 -22.20 16.67 16.01
N ARG A 153 -21.98 15.38 15.71
CA ARG A 153 -22.09 14.29 16.69
C ARG A 153 -21.09 14.44 17.84
N TRP A 154 -19.83 14.74 17.53
CA TRP A 154 -18.80 14.96 18.54
C TRP A 154 -19.11 16.15 19.45
N ARG A 155 -19.58 17.28 18.88
CA ARG A 155 -20.00 18.43 19.68
C ARG A 155 -21.18 18.12 20.60
N HIS A 156 -22.14 17.31 20.15
CA HIS A 156 -23.26 16.89 20.98
C HIS A 156 -22.80 16.01 22.14
N GLN A 157 -21.93 15.03 21.88
CA GLN A 157 -21.40 14.15 22.93
C GLN A 157 -20.55 14.89 23.97
N LEU A 158 -19.72 15.84 23.55
CA LEU A 158 -18.92 16.64 24.48
C LEU A 158 -19.78 17.58 25.34
N ARG A 159 -20.92 18.05 24.82
CA ARG A 159 -21.86 18.88 25.59
C ARG A 159 -22.71 18.09 26.58
N SER A 160 -22.95 16.81 26.33
CA SER A 160 -23.72 15.94 27.23
C SER A 160 -22.90 15.33 28.38
N VAL A 161 -21.60 15.59 28.43
CA VAL A 161 -20.65 15.06 29.43
C VAL A 161 -20.18 16.16 30.41
N VAL A 162 -20.69 17.39 30.26
CA VAL A 162 -20.48 18.51 31.19
C VAL A 162 -21.75 18.75 31.98
#